data_AF-A0A1M5KUC7-F1
#
_entry.id   AF-A0A1M5KUC7-F1
#
_cell.length_a   1.000
_cell.length_b   1.000
_cell.length_c   1.000
_cell.angle_alpha   90.00
_cell.angle_beta   90.00
_cell.angle_gamma   90.00
#
_symmetry.space_group_name_H-M   'P 1'
#
loop_
_entity.id
_entity.type
_entity.pdbx_description
1 polymer ?
#
loop_
_entity_poly.entity_id
_entity_poly.type
_entity_poly.pdbx_seq_one_letter_code
_entity_poly.pdbx_strand_id
1 'polypeptide(L)' 'MTALALGTPQIILIGVSIIPLIALIDILRNDFQKNDKLIWILMVIFLNIIGGILYLFMGRKQRVKKQD' A
#
# COMPACT_ATOMS: atom_id res chain seq x y z
N MET A 1 11.32 29.40 -17.20
CA MET A 1 10.40 28.25 -17.38
C MET A 1 11.05 26.90 -17.05
N THR A 2 11.96 26.84 -16.06
CA THR A 2 12.63 25.58 -15.64
C THR A 2 12.72 25.42 -14.13
N ALA A 3 12.68 26.51 -13.35
CA ALA A 3 12.74 26.46 -11.88
C ALA A 3 11.48 25.87 -11.20
N LEU A 4 10.29 26.05 -11.80
CA LEU A 4 9.04 25.44 -11.31
C LEU A 4 8.92 23.93 -11.62
N ALA A 5 9.75 23.42 -12.54
CA ALA A 5 9.74 22.02 -12.96
C ALA A 5 10.66 21.11 -12.09
N LEU A 6 11.51 21.71 -11.24
CA LEU A 6 12.49 20.99 -10.43
C LEU A 6 12.02 20.69 -9.00
N GLY A 7 10.81 21.06 -8.60
CA GLY A 7 10.28 20.79 -7.24
C GLY A 7 9.00 19.94 -7.22
N THR A 8 8.21 20.01 -8.29
CA THR A 8 6.93 19.31 -8.42
C THR A 8 7.06 17.78 -8.66
N PRO A 9 7.99 17.26 -9.48
CA PRO A 9 8.07 15.82 -9.72
C PRO A 9 8.61 15.02 -8.53
N GLN A 10 9.46 15.60 -7.67
CA GLN A 10 10.03 14.91 -6.51
C GLN A 10 8.97 14.60 -5.45
N ILE A 11 8.01 15.51 -5.24
CA ILE A 11 6.92 15.31 -4.28
C ILE A 11 6.02 14.15 -4.72
N ILE A 12 5.78 14.04 -6.02
CA ILE A 12 4.98 12.94 -6.61
C ILE A 12 5.71 11.61 -6.42
N LEU A 13 7.01 11.56 -6.71
CA LEU A 13 7.85 10.37 -6.52
C LEU A 13 7.91 9.90 -5.06
N ILE A 14 7.96 10.83 -4.10
CA ILE A 14 7.96 10.49 -2.67
C ILE A 14 6.59 9.92 -2.25
N GLY A 15 5.49 10.53 -2.69
CA GLY A 15 4.14 10.03 -2.40
C GLY A 15 3.87 8.64 -2.99
N VAL A 16 4.43 8.37 -4.17
CA VAL A 16 4.36 7.07 -4.87
C VAL A 16 4.96 5.93 -4.04
N SER A 17 6.03 6.20 -3.29
CA SER A 17 6.70 5.17 -2.48
C SER A 17 6.10 5.00 -1.10
N ILE A 18 5.52 6.04 -0.50
CA ILE A 18 5.02 5.99 0.89
C ILE A 18 3.74 5.16 1.00
N ILE A 19 2.81 5.27 0.05
CA ILE A 19 1.53 4.53 0.05
C ILE A 19 1.73 3.00 0.11
N PRO A 20 2.51 2.38 -0.79
CA PRO A 20 2.75 0.93 -0.71
C PRO A 20 3.51 0.55 0.56
N LEU A 21 4.41 1.39 1.08
CA LEU A 21 5.14 1.12 2.31
C LEU A 21 4.19 1.02 3.52
N ILE A 22 3.28 1.98 3.67
CA ILE A 22 2.27 1.98 4.75
C ILE A 22 1.35 0.77 4.60
N ALA A 23 0.89 0.49 3.37
CA ALA A 23 0.06 -0.68 3.10
C ALA A 23 0.78 -1.98 3.50
N LEU A 24 2.06 -2.13 3.16
CA LEU A 24 2.86 -3.30 3.49
C LEU A 24 3.03 -3.46 5.00
N ILE A 25 3.41 -2.39 5.71
CA ILE A 25 3.54 -2.39 7.18
C ILE A 25 2.23 -2.84 7.83
N ASP A 26 1.11 -2.29 7.35
CA ASP A 26 -0.20 -2.61 7.87
C ASP A 26 -0.62 -4.06 7.53
N ILE A 27 -0.28 -4.58 6.34
CA ILE A 27 -0.48 -6.01 6.02
C ILE A 27 0.36 -6.90 6.94
N LEU A 28 1.62 -6.56 7.20
CA LEU A 28 2.46 -7.38 8.08
C LEU A 28 1.93 -7.40 9.51
N ARG A 29 1.45 -6.25 10.00
CA ARG A 29 0.97 -6.06 11.38
C ARG A 29 -0.39 -6.70 11.66
N ASN A 30 -1.26 -6.81 10.66
CA ASN A 30 -2.58 -7.41 10.83
C ASN A 30 -2.57 -8.90 10.41
N ASP A 31 -3.45 -9.69 11.02
CA ASP A 31 -3.68 -11.06 10.61
C ASP A 31 -4.77 -11.15 9.54
N PHE A 32 -4.58 -12.07 8.61
CA PHE A 32 -5.47 -12.32 7.48
C PHE A 32 -5.80 -13.80 7.42
N GLN A 33 -6.93 -14.15 6.80
CA GLN A 33 -7.30 -15.54 6.64
C GLN A 33 -6.45 -16.21 5.54
N LYS A 34 -5.95 -17.41 5.84
CA LYS A 34 -5.28 -18.29 4.86
C LYS A 34 -4.18 -17.55 4.07
N ASN A 35 -4.37 -17.42 2.76
CA ASN A 35 -3.38 -16.88 1.83
C ASN A 35 -3.61 -15.41 1.50
N ASP A 36 -4.65 -14.77 2.08
CA ASP A 36 -4.99 -13.38 1.77
C ASP A 36 -3.83 -12.43 2.12
N LYS A 37 -3.07 -12.74 3.19
CA LYS A 37 -1.86 -11.98 3.55
C LYS A 37 -0.85 -11.93 2.41
N LEU A 38 -0.56 -13.10 1.82
CA LEU A 38 0.42 -13.21 0.73
C LEU A 38 -0.09 -12.56 -0.55
N ILE A 39 -1.38 -12.71 -0.87
CA ILE A 39 -1.99 -12.07 -2.04
C ILE A 39 -1.87 -10.55 -1.95
N TRP A 40 -2.17 -9.97 -0.79
CA TRP A 40 -2.02 -8.52 -0.58
C TRP A 40 -0.57 -8.06 -0.64
N ILE A 41 0.37 -8.80 -0.06
CA ILE A 41 1.81 -8.51 -0.17
C ILE A 41 2.23 -8.51 -1.64
N LEU A 42 1.86 -9.54 -2.41
CA LEU A 42 2.18 -9.62 -3.83
C LEU A 42 1.59 -8.44 -4.60
N MET A 43 0.31 -8.13 -4.42
CA MET A 43 -0.32 -7.01 -5.10
C MET A 43 0.38 -5.68 -4.79
N VAL A 44 0.73 -5.41 -3.52
CA VAL A 44 1.41 -4.17 -3.13
C VAL A 44 2.83 -4.09 -3.72
N ILE A 45 3.58 -5.19 -3.75
CA ILE A 45 4.94 -5.20 -4.31
C ILE A 45 4.93 -5.07 -5.84
N PHE A 46 4.08 -5.83 -6.54
CA PHE A 46 4.05 -5.84 -8.01
C PHE A 46 3.36 -4.60 -8.59
N LEU A 47 2.30 -4.10 -7.95
CA LEU A 47 1.49 -2.98 -8.46
C LEU A 47 1.81 -1.63 -7.78
N ASN A 48 2.74 -1.61 -6.81
CA ASN A 48 3.15 -0.41 -6.05
C ASN A 48 1.95 0.39 -5.51
N ILE A 49 1.77 1.64 -5.94
CA ILE A 49 0.66 2.50 -5.50
C ILE A 49 -0.69 1.83 -5.77
N ILE A 50 -0.88 1.26 -6.94
CA ILE A 50 -2.17 0.67 -7.33
C ILE A 50 -2.50 -0.49 -6.38
N GLY A 51 -1.50 -1.30 -6.04
CA GLY A 51 -1.64 -2.38 -5.05
C GLY A 51 -1.94 -1.84 -3.65
N GLY A 52 -1.24 -0.78 -3.22
CA GLY A 52 -1.48 -0.10 -1.95
C GLY A 52 -2.89 0.50 -1.85
N ILE A 53 -3.39 1.13 -2.93
CA ILE A 53 -4.75 1.65 -3.02
C ILE A 53 -5.75 0.48 -2.92
N LEU A 54 -5.57 -0.57 -3.71
CA LEU A 54 -6.47 -1.73 -3.69
C LEU A 54 -6.52 -2.37 -2.29
N TYR A 55 -5.37 -2.46 -1.62
CA TYR A 55 -5.29 -2.90 -0.24
C TYR A 55 -6.11 -2.03 0.70
N LEU A 56 -6.01 -0.70 0.59
CA LEU A 56 -6.75 0.24 1.44
C LEU A 56 -8.27 0.14 1.26
N PHE A 57 -8.76 -0.16 0.06
CA PHE A 57 -10.21 -0.26 -0.21
C PHE A 57 -10.78 -1.65 0.09
N MET A 58 -10.10 -2.71 -0.33
CA MET A 58 -10.60 -4.09 -0.27
C MET A 58 -9.85 -4.92 0.77
N GLY A 59 -8.52 -4.84 0.82
CA GLY A 59 -7.71 -5.67 1.70
C GLY A 59 -7.93 -5.44 3.19
N ARG A 60 -8.17 -4.19 3.60
CA ARG A 60 -8.47 -3.89 5.02
C ARG A 60 -9.72 -4.59 5.54
N LYS A 61 -10.69 -4.90 4.67
CA LYS A 61 -11.93 -5.59 5.05
C LYS A 61 -11.74 -7.10 5.26
N GLN A 62 -10.65 -7.66 4.73
CA GLN A 62 -10.33 -9.09 4.81
C GLN A 62 -9.47 -9.45 6.02
N ARG A 63 -9.12 -8.47 6.86
CA ARG A 63 -8.40 -8.70 8.11
C ARG A 63 -9.25 -9.57 9.04
N VAL A 64 -8.59 -10.50 9.73
CA VAL A 64 -9.23 -11.30 10.78
C VAL A 64 -9.64 -10.34 11.90
N LYS A 65 -10.94 -10.24 12.16
CA LYS A 65 -11.42 -9.56 13.37
C LYS A 65 -11.06 -10.45 14.54
N LYS A 66 -10.18 -9.98 15.41
CA LYS A 66 -9.99 -10.57 16.72
C LYS A 66 -11.32 -10.36 17.47
N GLN A 67 -12.10 -11.42 17.59
CA GLN A 67 -13.25 -11.44 18.50
C GLN A 67 -12.65 -11.57 19.89
N ASP A 68 -12.56 -10.44 20.59
CA ASP A 68 -12.34 -10.42 22.04
C ASP A 68 -13.63 -10.88 22.76
#